data_AF-A0A352WLQ4-F1
#
_entry.id   AF-A0A352WLQ4-F1
#
_cell.length_a   1.000
_cell.length_b   1.000
_cell.length_c   1.000
_cell.angle_alpha   90.00
_cell.angle_beta   90.00
_cell.angle_gamma   90.00
#
_symmetry.space_group_name_H-M   'P 1'
#
loop_
_entity.id
_entity.type
_entity.pdbx_description
1 polymer ?
#
loop_
_entity_poly.entity_id
_entity_poly.type
_entity_poly.pdbx_seq_one_letter_code
_entity_poly.pdbx_strand_id
1 'polypeptide(L)'
;MEYKLIKDTDYIRYDGRIIFKDDMAVLGYTNSAVTIRFRGKRLTAVFTTGWNDKVNEPGLRVYADGEPLKNIVLKSFAPDSEEARAENKDRTDKIGIYATTLETVDAYRYYETEVASFDDDGEHEVRIVKITEAAMSFVGVK
;
A
#
# COMPACT_ATOMS: atom_id res chain seq x y z
N MET A 1 -11.23 -13.55 -19.28
CA MET A 1 -11.24 -12.09 -19.16
C MET A 1 -12.53 -11.72 -18.46
N GLU A 2 -12.45 -11.24 -17.23
CA GLU A 2 -13.52 -10.47 -16.57
C GLU A 2 -12.98 -10.01 -15.20
N TYR A 3 -12.61 -8.73 -15.08
CA TYR A 3 -12.74 -8.07 -13.78
C TYR A 3 -14.17 -7.57 -13.73
N LYS A 4 -15.00 -8.28 -12.97
CA LYS A 4 -16.34 -7.80 -12.65
C LYS A 4 -16.17 -6.78 -11.54
N LEU A 5 -16.07 -5.51 -11.92
CA LEU A 5 -16.30 -4.40 -11.00
C LEU A 5 -17.70 -4.58 -10.44
N ILE A 6 -17.77 -5.03 -9.20
CA ILE A 6 -19.02 -5.17 -8.48
C ILE A 6 -19.56 -3.75 -8.31
N LYS A 7 -20.87 -3.60 -8.44
CA LYS A 7 -21.61 -2.32 -8.48
C LYS A 7 -21.32 -1.38 -7.29
N ASP A 8 -20.64 -1.87 -6.26
CA ASP A 8 -20.31 -1.19 -5.02
C ASP A 8 -18.82 -0.80 -4.90
N THR A 9 -17.99 -1.02 -5.95
CA THR A 9 -16.62 -0.46 -6.02
C THR A 9 -16.59 0.67 -7.03
N ASP A 10 -16.82 1.84 -6.47
CA ASP A 10 -16.63 3.15 -7.07
C ASP A 10 -15.22 3.29 -7.72
N TYR A 11 -15.20 4.12 -8.75
CA TYR A 11 -14.09 4.44 -9.64
C TYR A 11 -12.67 4.41 -9.04
N ILE A 12 -11.77 3.60 -9.62
CA ILE A 12 -10.31 3.65 -9.40
C ILE A 12 -9.65 4.34 -10.59
N ARG A 13 -8.84 5.37 -10.33
CA ARG A 13 -7.99 6.05 -11.32
C ARG A 13 -6.53 5.96 -10.94
N TYR A 14 -5.70 5.69 -11.93
CA TYR A 14 -4.25 5.72 -11.80
C TYR A 14 -3.69 6.91 -12.57
N ASP A 15 -2.81 7.68 -11.94
CA ASP A 15 -2.12 8.82 -12.55
C ASP A 15 -0.60 8.60 -12.52
N GLY A 16 0.05 8.81 -13.66
CA GLY A 16 1.51 8.66 -13.80
C GLY A 16 1.90 7.41 -14.58
N ARG A 17 3.15 6.95 -14.38
CA ARG A 17 3.70 5.74 -15.02
C ARG A 17 3.51 4.55 -14.10
N ILE A 18 2.45 3.80 -14.32
CA ILE A 18 2.05 2.67 -13.48
C ILE A 18 2.37 1.35 -14.17
N ILE A 19 2.99 0.44 -13.43
CA ILE A 19 3.16 -0.96 -13.86
C ILE A 19 2.10 -1.78 -13.16
N PHE A 20 1.37 -2.59 -13.92
CA PHE A 20 0.44 -3.58 -13.37
C PHE A 20 1.10 -4.95 -13.43
N LYS A 21 1.29 -5.58 -12.26
CA LYS A 21 1.94 -6.89 -12.14
C LYS A 21 1.39 -7.63 -10.93
N ASP A 22 1.14 -8.93 -11.06
CA ASP A 22 0.77 -9.82 -9.95
C ASP A 22 -0.41 -9.28 -9.10
N ASP A 23 -1.47 -8.78 -9.76
CA ASP A 23 -2.63 -8.11 -9.14
C ASP A 23 -2.31 -6.82 -8.34
N MET A 24 -1.17 -6.19 -8.57
CA MET A 24 -0.77 -4.94 -7.93
C MET A 24 -0.58 -3.81 -8.95
N ALA A 25 -0.92 -2.59 -8.53
CA ALA A 25 -0.51 -1.37 -9.22
C ALA A 25 0.75 -0.80 -8.57
N VAL A 26 1.83 -0.69 -9.34
CA VAL A 26 3.14 -0.22 -8.85
C VAL A 26 3.32 1.26 -9.14
N LEU A 27 3.35 2.04 -8.07
CA LEU A 27 3.76 3.44 -8.04
C LEU A 27 5.28 3.50 -7.99
N GLY A 28 5.94 3.48 -9.16
CA GLY A 28 7.41 3.54 -9.25
C GLY A 28 7.94 4.96 -9.18
N TYR A 29 7.34 5.88 -9.93
CA TYR A 29 7.84 7.26 -10.06
C TYR A 29 7.24 8.20 -9.01
N THR A 30 7.98 9.25 -8.66
CA THR A 30 7.46 10.38 -7.86
C THR A 30 6.18 10.90 -8.50
N ASN A 31 5.21 11.27 -7.67
CA ASN A 31 3.87 11.74 -8.03
C ASN A 31 3.00 10.73 -8.80
N SER A 32 3.44 9.48 -8.94
CA SER A 32 2.52 8.40 -9.32
C SER A 32 1.46 8.25 -8.23
N ALA A 33 0.21 8.09 -8.63
CA ALA A 33 -0.90 8.10 -7.70
C ALA A 33 -2.00 7.11 -8.08
N VAL A 34 -2.76 6.72 -7.06
CA VAL A 34 -4.04 6.05 -7.21
C VAL A 34 -5.10 6.90 -6.51
N THR A 35 -6.22 7.12 -7.18
CA THR A 35 -7.43 7.72 -6.63
C THR A 35 -8.51 6.66 -6.58
N ILE A 36 -9.12 6.48 -5.43
CA ILE A 36 -10.19 5.52 -5.16
C ILE A 36 -11.39 6.34 -4.70
N ARG A 37 -12.50 6.24 -5.42
CA ARG A 37 -13.80 6.64 -4.88
C ARG A 37 -14.40 5.43 -4.19
N PHE A 38 -15.17 5.64 -3.13
CA PHE A 38 -15.93 4.59 -2.46
C PHE A 38 -17.05 5.20 -1.60
N ARG A 39 -18.15 4.47 -1.44
CA ARG A 39 -19.15 4.75 -0.42
C ARG A 39 -18.87 3.93 0.84
N GLY A 40 -18.67 4.57 1.98
CA GLY A 40 -18.41 3.88 3.23
C GLY A 40 -17.79 4.78 4.30
N LYS A 41 -17.36 4.18 5.41
CA LYS A 41 -16.68 4.91 6.51
C LYS A 41 -15.18 4.67 6.59
N ARG A 42 -14.65 3.65 5.90
CA ARG A 42 -13.25 3.23 6.05
C ARG A 42 -12.72 2.70 4.73
N LEU A 43 -11.48 3.11 4.41
CA LEU A 43 -10.69 2.54 3.33
C LEU A 43 -9.44 1.88 3.91
N THR A 44 -9.24 0.61 3.58
CA THR A 44 -8.01 -0.13 3.86
C THR A 44 -7.38 -0.54 2.54
N ALA A 45 -6.05 -0.48 2.44
CA ALA A 45 -5.31 -0.94 1.27
C ALA A 45 -4.13 -1.81 1.72
N VAL A 46 -3.70 -2.71 0.84
CA VAL A 46 -2.51 -3.52 1.06
C VAL A 46 -1.37 -2.94 0.24
N PHE A 47 -0.31 -2.50 0.92
CA PHE A 47 0.88 -1.98 0.29
C PHE A 47 2.01 -3.00 0.25
N THR A 48 2.91 -2.86 -0.71
CA THR A 48 4.22 -3.52 -0.66
C THR A 48 5.35 -2.63 -1.10
N THR A 49 6.55 -2.91 -0.61
CA THR A 49 7.81 -2.33 -1.06
C THR A 49 8.92 -3.38 -0.95
N GLY A 50 9.98 -3.20 -1.74
CA GLY A 50 11.23 -3.94 -1.57
C GLY A 50 12.08 -3.34 -0.44
N TRP A 51 13.00 -4.14 0.08
CA TRP A 51 14.05 -3.68 0.99
C TRP A 51 15.23 -3.09 0.23
N ASN A 52 15.82 -2.01 0.76
CA ASN A 52 17.05 -1.40 0.26
C ASN A 52 17.87 -0.83 1.43
N ASP A 53 19.14 -1.22 1.55
CA ASP A 53 20.06 -0.77 2.61
C ASP A 53 20.56 0.66 2.42
N LYS A 54 20.45 1.18 1.20
CA LYS A 54 21.06 2.46 0.79
C LYS A 54 20.05 3.56 0.54
N VAL A 55 18.76 3.26 0.56
CA VAL A 55 17.77 4.22 0.05
C VAL A 55 16.53 4.36 0.92
N ASN A 56 15.98 5.58 0.90
CA ASN A 56 14.89 6.02 1.75
C ASN A 56 13.63 5.15 1.57
N GLU A 57 13.01 4.84 2.70
CA GLU A 57 11.69 4.20 2.78
C GLU A 57 10.67 4.97 1.93
N PRO A 58 9.80 4.28 1.18
CA PRO A 58 8.79 4.96 0.36
C PRO A 58 7.81 5.73 1.23
N GLY A 59 7.65 6.99 0.86
CA GLY A 59 6.67 7.90 1.42
C GLY A 59 5.46 7.99 0.51
N LEU A 60 4.28 7.92 1.12
CA LEU A 60 2.98 8.18 0.51
C LEU A 60 2.34 9.37 1.19
N ARG A 61 1.70 10.22 0.40
CA ARG A 61 0.79 11.26 0.89
C ARG A 61 -0.64 10.89 0.53
N VAL A 62 -1.51 10.95 1.52
CA VAL A 62 -2.93 10.63 1.38
C VAL A 62 -3.74 11.92 1.47
N TYR A 63 -4.65 12.08 0.52
CA TYR A 63 -5.69 13.10 0.52
C TYR A 63 -7.05 12.40 0.62
N ALA A 64 -7.98 12.98 1.35
CA ALA A 64 -9.37 12.55 1.43
C ALA A 64 -10.28 13.74 1.09
N ASP A 65 -11.19 13.55 0.16
CA ASP A 65 -12.15 14.56 -0.31
C ASP A 65 -11.47 15.88 -0.74
N GLY A 66 -10.28 15.76 -1.34
CA GLY A 66 -9.45 16.87 -1.80
C GLY A 66 -8.51 17.47 -0.74
N GLU A 67 -8.70 17.16 0.53
CA GLU A 67 -7.91 17.70 1.65
C GLU A 67 -6.76 16.78 2.06
N PRO A 68 -5.59 17.31 2.47
CA PRO A 68 -4.51 16.49 3.01
C PRO A 68 -4.96 15.74 4.27
N LEU A 69 -4.82 14.41 4.27
CA LEU A 69 -5.23 13.56 5.41
C LEU A 69 -4.03 13.15 6.27
N LYS A 70 -3.05 12.46 5.68
CA LYS A 70 -1.86 11.95 6.39
C LYS A 70 -0.74 11.56 5.43
N ASN A 71 0.45 11.32 6.00
CA ASN A 71 1.54 10.65 5.30
C ASN A 71 1.71 9.23 5.85
N ILE A 72 2.06 8.29 4.98
CA ILE A 72 2.40 6.91 5.32
C ILE A 72 3.85 6.67 4.87
N VAL A 73 4.65 6.03 5.70
CA VAL A 73 6.01 5.59 5.34
C VAL A 73 6.04 4.07 5.49
N LEU A 74 6.36 3.34 4.42
CA LEU A 74 6.42 1.88 4.49
C LEU A 74 7.83 1.46 4.90
N LYS A 75 7.95 0.93 6.11
CA LYS A 75 9.24 0.49 6.64
C LYS A 75 9.59 -0.90 6.14
N SER A 76 10.63 -1.02 5.33
CA SER A 76 11.20 -2.32 4.96
C SER A 76 12.38 -2.65 5.85
N PHE A 77 12.37 -3.83 6.48
CA PHE A 77 13.53 -4.34 7.23
C PHE A 77 14.26 -5.40 6.43
N ALA A 78 15.58 -5.51 6.67
CA ALA A 78 16.36 -6.60 6.10
C ALA A 78 15.73 -7.93 6.51
N PRO A 79 15.66 -8.94 5.62
CA PRO A 79 15.02 -10.23 5.91
C PRO A 79 15.47 -10.87 7.24
N ASP A 80 16.73 -10.66 7.62
CA ASP A 80 17.35 -11.26 8.80
C ASP A 80 17.49 -10.34 10.02
N SER A 81 16.89 -9.14 10.02
CA SER A 81 17.05 -8.18 11.12
C SER A 81 16.25 -8.58 12.38
N GLU A 82 16.67 -8.10 13.56
CA GLU A 82 15.93 -8.33 14.80
C GLU A 82 14.52 -7.73 14.76
N GLU A 83 14.36 -6.59 14.08
CA GLU A 83 13.07 -5.93 13.84
C GLU A 83 12.16 -6.78 12.94
N ALA A 84 12.73 -7.39 11.90
CA ALA A 84 12.00 -8.34 11.06
C ALA A 84 11.45 -9.52 11.88
N ARG A 85 12.24 -10.03 12.82
CA ARG A 85 11.83 -11.13 13.72
C ARG A 85 10.78 -10.68 14.73
N ALA A 86 10.92 -9.48 15.30
CA ALA A 86 9.97 -8.94 16.29
C ALA A 86 8.59 -8.65 15.66
N GLU A 87 8.56 -8.05 14.47
CA GLU A 87 7.32 -7.72 13.74
C GLU A 87 6.58 -8.99 13.28
N ASN A 88 7.31 -10.00 12.81
CA ASN A 88 6.73 -11.29 12.43
C ASN A 88 6.07 -12.01 13.61
N LYS A 89 6.65 -11.88 14.82
CA LYS A 89 6.07 -12.45 16.05
C LYS A 89 4.72 -11.80 16.40
N ASP A 90 4.66 -10.46 16.42
CA ASP A 90 3.42 -9.72 16.71
C ASP A 90 2.29 -10.03 15.71
N ARG A 91 2.62 -10.23 14.43
CA ARG A 91 1.64 -10.59 13.38
C ARG A 91 1.12 -12.03 13.50
N THR A 92 2.00 -12.98 13.83
CA THR A 92 1.60 -14.38 14.03
C THR A 92 0.58 -14.47 15.17
N ASP A 93 0.80 -13.69 16.22
CA ASP A 93 -0.06 -13.63 17.40
C ASP A 93 -1.41 -12.94 17.13
N LYS A 94 -1.49 -12.01 16.16
CA LYS A 94 -2.71 -11.22 15.86
C LYS A 94 -3.57 -11.76 14.72
N ILE A 95 -2.98 -12.44 13.72
CA ILE A 95 -3.68 -12.74 12.45
C ILE A 95 -3.72 -14.25 12.16
N GLY A 96 -3.04 -15.10 12.94
CA GLY A 96 -3.10 -16.56 12.77
C GLY A 96 -2.54 -17.07 11.42
N ILE A 97 -1.74 -16.25 10.74
CA ILE A 97 -1.06 -16.64 9.50
C ILE A 97 0.24 -17.34 9.88
N TYR A 98 0.25 -18.67 9.80
CA TYR A 98 1.48 -19.46 9.85
C TYR A 98 2.30 -19.15 8.60
N ALA A 99 3.41 -18.44 8.76
CA ALA A 99 4.40 -18.25 7.71
C ALA A 99 4.93 -19.64 7.30
N THR A 100 4.38 -20.18 6.21
CA THR A 100 4.86 -21.40 5.60
C THR A 100 6.16 -21.05 4.89
N THR A 101 7.26 -21.53 5.45
CA THR A 101 8.57 -21.75 4.82
C THR A 101 9.14 -20.60 3.98
N LEU A 102 10.17 -19.96 4.55
CA LEU A 102 11.19 -19.17 3.87
C LEU A 102 11.91 -20.03 2.80
N GLU A 103 11.24 -20.33 1.70
CA GLU A 103 11.92 -20.50 0.42
C GLU A 103 11.93 -19.12 -0.22
N THR A 104 13.13 -18.63 -0.52
CA THR A 104 13.44 -17.35 -1.17
C THR A 104 12.68 -17.21 -2.49
N VAL A 105 11.44 -16.77 -2.41
CA VAL A 105 10.64 -16.36 -3.56
C VAL A 105 10.00 -15.01 -3.21
N ASP A 106 10.71 -13.97 -3.65
CA ASP A 106 10.38 -12.55 -3.69
C ASP A 106 10.34 -11.75 -2.37
N ALA A 107 11.32 -10.85 -2.25
CA ALA A 107 11.64 -9.97 -1.12
C ALA A 107 10.64 -8.81 -0.92
N TYR A 108 9.33 -9.08 -1.03
CA TYR A 108 8.27 -8.09 -0.93
C TYR A 108 7.48 -8.27 0.37
N ARG A 109 7.38 -7.20 1.17
CA ARG A 109 6.57 -7.20 2.41
C ARG A 109 5.21 -6.60 2.15
N TYR A 110 4.15 -7.19 2.68
CA TYR A 110 2.78 -6.68 2.56
C TYR A 110 2.31 -6.01 3.85
N TYR A 111 1.75 -4.80 3.73
CA TYR A 111 1.26 -3.94 4.80
C TYR A 111 -0.22 -3.67 4.60
N GLU A 112 -1.09 -4.30 5.37
CA GLU A 112 -2.49 -3.88 5.45
C GLU A 112 -2.56 -2.59 6.27
N THR A 113 -3.06 -1.51 5.68
CA THR A 113 -3.04 -0.18 6.29
C THR A 113 -4.39 0.49 6.12
N GLU A 114 -4.96 0.99 7.23
CA GLU A 114 -6.10 1.89 7.17
C GLU A 114 -5.65 3.20 6.51
N VAL A 115 -6.12 3.46 5.29
CA VAL A 115 -5.78 4.64 4.50
C VAL A 115 -6.63 5.83 4.91
N ALA A 116 -7.91 5.62 5.21
CA ALA A 116 -8.82 6.67 5.64
C ALA A 116 -9.94 6.12 6.53
N SER A 117 -10.42 6.96 7.45
CA SER A 117 -11.59 6.71 8.29
C SER A 117 -12.42 7.99 8.36
N PHE A 118 -13.73 7.84 8.31
CA PHE A 118 -14.73 8.90 8.26
C PHE A 118 -15.80 8.64 9.34
N ASP A 119 -16.34 9.70 9.94
CA ASP A 119 -17.33 9.57 11.01
C ASP A 119 -18.68 9.08 10.49
N ASP A 120 -19.07 9.59 9.32
CA ASP A 120 -20.35 9.33 8.67
C ASP A 120 -20.20 8.43 7.45
N ASP A 121 -21.30 7.73 7.12
CA ASP A 121 -21.36 6.92 5.92
C ASP A 121 -21.66 7.83 4.73
N GLY A 122 -20.80 7.81 3.72
CA GLY A 122 -20.89 8.74 2.60
C GLY A 122 -20.03 8.31 1.41
N GLU A 123 -20.16 9.05 0.32
CA GLU A 123 -19.25 8.94 -0.81
C GLU A 123 -17.98 9.73 -0.50
N HIS A 124 -16.83 9.08 -0.65
CA HIS A 124 -15.52 9.65 -0.40
C HIS A 124 -14.58 9.42 -1.57
N GLU A 125 -13.67 10.37 -1.81
CA GLU A 125 -12.55 10.22 -2.73
C GLU A 125 -11.24 10.23 -1.95
N VAL A 126 -10.47 9.15 -2.05
CA VAL A 126 -9.15 9.06 -1.44
C VAL A 126 -8.08 9.00 -2.53
N ARG A 127 -7.10 9.91 -2.46
CA ARG A 127 -5.96 9.94 -3.36
C ARG A 127 -4.68 9.63 -2.59
N ILE A 128 -3.95 8.63 -3.06
CA ILE A 128 -2.68 8.17 -2.50
C ILE A 128 -1.59 8.50 -3.51
N VAL A 129 -0.61 9.31 -3.13
CA VAL A 129 0.45 9.82 -4.00
C VAL A 129 1.81 9.37 -3.47
N LYS A 130 2.64 8.75 -4.31
CA LYS A 130 4.04 8.49 -3.96
C LYS A 130 4.85 9.78 -4.00
N ILE A 131 5.49 10.13 -2.89
CA ILE A 131 6.27 11.37 -2.76
C ILE A 131 7.79 11.16 -2.81
N THR A 132 8.28 9.93 -2.66
CA THR A 132 9.71 9.62 -2.79
C THR A 132 10.13 9.45 -4.25
N GLU A 133 11.41 9.69 -4.51
CA GLU A 133 11.97 9.58 -5.86
C GLU A 133 11.95 8.16 -6.42
N ALA A 134 11.94 8.06 -7.76
CA ALA A 134 11.88 6.78 -8.45
C ALA A 134 13.10 5.89 -8.18
N ALA A 135 14.28 6.50 -8.08
CA ALA A 135 15.50 5.79 -7.74
C ALA A 135 15.53 5.29 -6.28
N MET A 136 14.60 5.78 -5.45
CA MET A 136 14.62 5.50 -4.02
C MET A 136 13.90 4.23 -3.64
N SER A 137 12.67 4.11 -4.11
CA SER A 137 11.76 3.05 -3.70
C SER A 137 10.58 3.00 -4.66
N PHE A 138 9.78 1.95 -4.55
CA PHE A 138 8.49 1.82 -5.22
C PHE A 138 7.43 1.45 -4.18
N VAL A 139 6.16 1.61 -4.54
CA VAL A 139 5.05 1.08 -3.75
C VAL A 139 4.14 0.28 -4.65
N GLY A 140 3.93 -1.00 -4.36
CA GLY A 140 2.81 -1.76 -4.91
C GLY A 140 1.56 -1.53 -4.06
N VAL A 141 0.41 -1.34 -4.71
CA VAL A 141 -0.90 -1.14 -4.05
C VAL A 141 -1.87 -2.20 -4.55
N LYS A 142 -2.60 -2.81 -3.61
CA LYS A 142 -3.71 -3.75 -3.84
C LYS A 142 -4.91 -3.37 -2.97
#